data_AF-A0A1T4NF96-F1
#
_entry.id   AF-A0A1T4NF96-F1
#
_cell.length_a   1.000
_cell.length_b   1.000
_cell.length_c   1.000
_cell.angle_alpha   90.00
_cell.angle_beta   90.00
_cell.angle_gamma   90.00
#
_symmetry.space_group_name_H-M   'P 1'
#
loop_
_entity.id
_entity.type
_entity.pdbx_description
1 polymer ?
#
loop_
_entity_poly.entity_id
_entity_poly.type
_entity_poly.pdbx_seq_one_letter_code
_entity_poly.pdbx_strand_id
1 'polypeptide(L)'
;MATLTAQILVGGSHPNQGGINPSHYLFLSENSRPAWMLMPENIFSEEKEENKIVWIPTLENILEDALLMIGIYVLKDEELCKLAEEYFDDFETDHIELYEDISEENRNKLYKKCRELEQNYKIVITSFDGDRFGNQLKVLEEYDIDVSVCTPKYTRHYSQWQDKVR
;
A
#
# COMPACT_ATOMS: atom_id res chain seq x y z
N MET A 1 16.01 -3.14 13.18
CA MET A 1 15.10 -2.01 13.44
C MET A 1 14.30 -1.83 12.17
N ALA A 2 12.98 -1.91 12.22
CA ALA A 2 12.14 -1.76 11.03
C ALA A 2 12.23 -0.32 10.52
N THR A 3 12.48 -0.13 9.23
CA THR A 3 12.62 1.20 8.62
C THR A 3 11.48 1.41 7.64
N LEU A 4 10.80 2.56 7.71
CA LEU A 4 9.82 2.91 6.69
C LEU A 4 10.57 3.34 5.43
N THR A 5 10.21 2.77 4.29
CA THR A 5 10.87 3.03 3.00
C THR A 5 9.93 3.61 1.96
N ALA A 6 8.62 3.41 2.13
CA ALA A 6 7.61 4.01 1.28
C ALA A 6 6.31 4.31 2.02
N GLN A 7 5.49 5.18 1.43
CA GLN A 7 4.16 5.53 1.88
C GLN A 7 3.20 5.60 0.70
N ILE A 8 1.94 5.22 0.90
CA ILE A 8 0.84 5.50 -0.01
C ILE A 8 -0.24 6.28 0.75
N LEU A 9 -0.61 7.45 0.24
CA LEU A 9 -1.80 8.16 0.67
C LEU A 9 -2.97 7.73 -0.21
N VAL A 10 -4.13 7.46 0.38
CA VAL A 10 -5.34 7.05 -0.34
C VAL A 10 -6.49 7.96 0.07
N GLY A 11 -7.25 8.49 -0.89
CA GLY A 11 -8.36 9.39 -0.60
C GLY A 11 -8.93 10.06 -1.84
N GLY A 12 -9.71 11.13 -1.66
CA GLY A 12 -10.34 11.84 -2.79
C GLY A 12 -9.40 12.87 -3.44
N SER A 13 -9.48 13.04 -4.76
CA SER A 13 -8.80 14.13 -5.46
C SER A 13 -9.36 15.48 -5.00
N HIS A 14 -8.49 16.43 -4.66
CA HIS A 14 -8.91 17.80 -4.36
C HIS A 14 -9.30 18.53 -5.67
N PRO A 15 -10.54 19.04 -5.83
CA PRO A 15 -11.08 19.48 -7.12
C PRO A 15 -10.27 20.56 -7.86
N ASN A 16 -9.53 21.40 -7.14
CA ASN A 16 -8.98 22.64 -7.70
C ASN A 16 -7.45 22.68 -7.81
N GLN A 17 -6.71 21.74 -7.20
CA GLN A 17 -5.25 21.90 -7.00
C GLN A 17 -4.43 20.61 -7.20
N GLY A 18 -5.04 19.53 -7.69
CA GLY A 18 -4.34 18.26 -7.91
C GLY A 18 -3.86 17.56 -6.63
N GLY A 19 -4.11 18.14 -5.45
CA GLY A 19 -3.85 17.55 -4.15
C GLY A 19 -4.78 16.38 -3.82
N ILE A 20 -4.61 15.83 -2.63
CA ILE A 20 -5.38 14.70 -2.11
C ILE A 20 -5.98 15.06 -0.76
N ASN A 21 -7.23 14.63 -0.52
CA ASN A 21 -7.86 14.58 0.80
C ASN A 21 -7.75 13.13 1.29
N PRO A 22 -6.66 12.75 1.99
CA PRO A 22 -6.41 11.37 2.36
C PRO A 22 -7.43 10.90 3.39
N SER A 23 -7.89 9.66 3.29
CA SER A 23 -8.68 8.97 4.33
C SER A 23 -7.92 7.80 4.96
N HIS A 24 -6.91 7.28 4.26
CA HIS A 24 -6.09 6.16 4.71
C HIS A 24 -4.62 6.36 4.31
N TYR A 25 -3.76 5.68 5.05
CA TYR A 25 -2.33 5.66 4.85
C TYR A 25 -1.83 4.21 4.83
N LEU A 26 -1.00 3.87 3.84
CA LEU A 26 -0.21 2.66 3.85
C LEU A 26 1.25 3.02 4.06
N PHE A 27 1.92 2.30 4.95
CA PHE A 27 3.37 2.42 5.17
C PHE A 27 4.05 1.10 4.83
N LEU A 28 5.09 1.17 4.00
CA LEU A 28 5.97 0.04 3.74
C LEU A 28 7.10 0.06 4.76
N SER A 29 7.11 -0.94 5.62
CA SER A 29 8.16 -1.17 6.61
C SER A 29 9.08 -2.29 6.11
N GLU A 30 10.37 -2.00 6.01
CA GLU A 30 11.35 -2.95 5.52
C GLU A 30 12.51 -3.12 6.50
N ASN A 31 12.87 -4.39 6.70
CA ASN A 31 14.08 -4.81 7.40
C ASN A 31 14.43 -6.22 6.94
N SER A 32 14.03 -7.26 7.68
CA SER A 32 14.24 -8.66 7.29
C SER A 32 13.13 -9.19 6.37
N ARG A 33 11.91 -8.69 6.53
CA ARG A 33 10.75 -8.95 5.67
C ARG A 33 10.02 -7.62 5.43
N PRO A 34 9.54 -7.35 4.21
CA PRO A 34 8.69 -6.19 3.97
C PRO A 34 7.32 -6.39 4.62
N ALA A 35 6.67 -5.30 5.01
CA ALA A 35 5.31 -5.31 5.52
C ALA A 35 4.58 -4.03 5.11
N TRP A 36 3.41 -4.18 4.50
CA TRP A 36 2.46 -3.08 4.35
C TRP A 36 1.63 -2.94 5.61
N MET A 37 1.48 -1.72 6.10
CA MET A 37 0.66 -1.40 7.26
C MET A 37 -0.39 -0.37 6.85
N LEU A 38 -1.66 -0.77 6.84
CA LEU A 38 -2.79 0.12 6.58
C LEU A 38 -3.24 0.76 7.89
N MET A 39 -3.41 2.09 7.85
CA MET A 39 -3.85 2.90 8.98
C MET A 39 -4.93 3.90 8.52
N PRO A 40 -5.97 4.17 9.32
CA PRO A 40 -6.93 5.23 9.05
C PRO A 40 -6.33 6.64 9.26
N GLU A 41 -7.00 7.68 8.73
CA GLU A 41 -6.55 9.09 8.75
C GLU A 41 -6.16 9.63 10.13
N ASN A 42 -6.77 9.11 11.20
CA ASN A 42 -6.54 9.58 12.56
C ASN A 42 -5.28 8.95 13.19
N ILE A 43 -4.09 9.32 12.69
CA ILE A 43 -2.81 8.97 13.33
C ILE A 43 -2.71 9.58 14.75
N PHE A 44 -3.51 10.61 15.05
CA PHE A 44 -3.49 11.36 16.32
C PHE A 44 -4.69 11.09 17.24
N SER A 45 -5.59 10.15 16.93
CA SER A 45 -6.65 9.83 17.90
C SER A 45 -6.06 9.04 19.06
N GLU A 46 -6.20 9.56 20.28
CA GLU A 46 -5.87 8.86 21.54
C GLU A 46 -6.78 7.63 21.79
N GLU A 47 -7.76 7.40 20.91
CA GLU A 47 -8.63 6.23 20.92
C GLU A 47 -7.95 5.03 20.25
N LYS A 48 -7.44 4.14 21.13
CA LYS A 48 -6.98 2.76 20.95
C LYS A 48 -7.14 2.11 19.56
N GLU A 49 -5.98 1.78 18.98
CA GLU A 49 -5.54 0.48 18.44
C GLU A 49 -6.38 -0.39 17.49
N GLU A 50 -7.65 -0.13 17.20
CA GLU A 50 -8.51 -1.26 16.80
C GLU A 50 -8.50 -1.72 15.33
N ASN A 51 -7.83 -1.07 14.36
CA ASN A 51 -7.87 -1.55 12.96
C ASN A 51 -6.56 -1.32 12.20
N LYS A 52 -5.44 -1.84 12.70
CA LYS A 52 -4.20 -1.87 11.93
C LYS A 52 -4.09 -3.20 11.19
N ILE A 53 -4.26 -3.14 9.88
CA ILE A 53 -4.11 -4.32 9.02
C ILE A 53 -2.67 -4.35 8.49
N VAL A 54 -2.05 -5.53 8.54
CA VAL A 54 -0.66 -5.75 8.16
C VAL A 54 -0.59 -6.86 7.12
N TRP A 55 0.00 -6.58 5.97
CA TRP A 55 0.27 -7.59 4.95
C TRP A 55 1.77 -7.79 4.80
N ILE A 56 2.25 -9.03 4.78
CA ILE A 56 3.59 -9.39 4.32
C ILE A 56 3.47 -9.65 2.80
N PRO A 57 3.92 -8.71 1.95
CA PRO A 57 3.69 -8.80 0.52
C PRO A 57 4.67 -9.78 -0.14
N THR A 58 4.36 -10.12 -1.38
CA THR A 58 5.30 -10.79 -2.28
C THR A 58 6.32 -9.81 -2.84
N LEU A 59 7.57 -10.22 -3.02
CA LEU A 59 8.66 -9.30 -3.38
C LEU A 59 8.54 -8.73 -4.81
N GLU A 60 7.88 -9.50 -5.66
CA GLU A 60 7.70 -9.32 -7.09
C GLU A 60 6.50 -8.45 -7.40
N ASN A 61 5.49 -8.43 -6.51
CA ASN A 61 4.26 -7.66 -6.66
C ASN A 61 4.00 -6.72 -5.48
N ILE A 62 5.02 -6.28 -4.75
CA ILE A 62 4.89 -5.44 -3.55
C ILE A 62 3.91 -4.27 -3.74
N LEU A 63 3.99 -3.57 -4.86
CA LEU A 63 3.09 -2.45 -5.14
C LEU A 63 1.66 -2.93 -5.42
N GLU A 64 1.50 -3.97 -6.23
CA GLU A 64 0.19 -4.49 -6.59
C GLU A 64 -0.53 -5.16 -5.41
N ASP A 65 0.23 -5.78 -4.49
CA ASP A 65 -0.27 -6.24 -3.20
C ASP A 65 -0.84 -5.08 -2.37
N ALA A 66 -0.21 -3.90 -2.42
CA ALA A 66 -0.73 -2.70 -1.77
C ALA A 66 -2.03 -2.21 -2.43
N LEU A 67 -2.13 -2.25 -3.75
CA LEU A 67 -3.34 -1.87 -4.48
C LEU A 67 -4.50 -2.82 -4.17
N LEU A 68 -4.23 -4.12 -4.09
CA LEU A 68 -5.22 -5.11 -3.67
C LEU A 68 -5.69 -4.86 -2.23
N MET A 69 -4.76 -4.58 -1.31
CA MET A 69 -5.09 -4.20 0.07
C MET A 69 -6.01 -2.97 0.13
N ILE A 70 -5.77 -1.97 -0.72
CA ILE A 70 -6.64 -0.79 -0.85
C ILE A 70 -8.03 -1.18 -1.36
N GLY A 71 -8.09 -1.98 -2.43
CA GLY A 71 -9.35 -2.45 -3.01
C GLY A 71 -10.24 -3.16 -1.99
N ILE A 72 -9.64 -4.01 -1.16
CA ILE A 72 -10.33 -4.80 -0.14
C ILE A 72 -10.74 -3.92 1.05
N TYR A 73 -9.81 -3.24 1.70
CA TYR A 73 -10.08 -2.66 3.02
C TYR A 73 -10.52 -1.19 2.98
N VAL A 74 -10.15 -0.46 1.92
CA VAL A 74 -10.47 0.97 1.79
C VAL A 74 -11.71 1.15 0.92
N LEU A 75 -11.72 0.57 -0.28
CA LEU A 75 -12.85 0.69 -1.19
C LEU A 75 -14.00 -0.24 -0.82
N LYS A 76 -13.66 -1.42 -0.28
CA LYS A 76 -14.61 -2.45 0.12
C LYS A 76 -15.56 -2.84 -1.01
N ASP A 77 -15.00 -3.03 -2.20
CA ASP A 77 -15.79 -3.51 -3.34
C ASP A 77 -16.40 -4.88 -3.01
N GLU A 78 -17.72 -5.00 -3.19
CA GLU A 78 -18.46 -6.18 -2.73
C GLU A 78 -18.04 -7.47 -3.45
N GLU A 79 -17.70 -7.40 -4.74
CA GLU A 79 -17.30 -8.57 -5.51
C GLU A 79 -15.86 -8.97 -5.17
N LEU A 80 -14.96 -7.99 -5.05
CA LEU A 80 -13.59 -8.22 -4.64
C LEU A 80 -13.50 -8.81 -3.24
N CYS A 81 -14.26 -8.29 -2.27
CA CYS A 81 -14.30 -8.81 -0.91
C CYS A 81 -14.81 -10.26 -0.85
N LYS A 82 -15.85 -10.61 -1.62
CA LYS A 82 -16.35 -11.99 -1.69
C LYS A 82 -15.30 -12.96 -2.26
N LEU A 83 -14.59 -12.54 -3.32
CA LEU A 83 -13.51 -13.35 -3.88
C LEU A 83 -12.34 -13.47 -2.90
N ALA A 84 -12.02 -12.42 -2.16
CA ALA A 84 -10.99 -12.47 -1.14
C ALA A 84 -11.38 -13.47 -0.02
N GLU A 85 -12.60 -13.40 0.51
CA GLU A 85 -13.12 -14.35 1.49
C GLU A 85 -13.10 -15.81 1.00
N GLU A 86 -13.29 -16.04 -0.31
CA GLU A 86 -13.22 -17.39 -0.91
C GLU A 86 -11.77 -17.88 -1.07
N TYR A 87 -10.82 -16.98 -1.34
CA TYR A 87 -9.47 -17.34 -1.80
C TYR A 87 -8.39 -17.30 -0.72
N PHE A 88 -8.58 -16.51 0.33
CA PHE A 88 -7.69 -16.49 1.48
C PHE A 88 -8.00 -17.64 2.45
N ASP A 89 -6.97 -18.26 3.01
CA ASP A 89 -7.14 -19.35 3.97
C ASP A 89 -7.74 -18.85 5.31
N ASP A 90 -7.33 -17.67 5.78
CA ASP A 90 -7.87 -16.99 6.96
C ASP A 90 -7.95 -15.46 6.76
N PHE A 91 -9.12 -15.02 6.28
CA PHE A 91 -9.37 -13.62 5.95
C PHE A 91 -9.85 -12.77 7.14
N GLU A 92 -10.14 -13.39 8.30
CA GLU A 92 -10.60 -12.66 9.50
C GLU A 92 -9.42 -12.07 10.31
N THR A 93 -8.19 -12.36 9.90
CA THR A 93 -6.99 -11.85 10.57
C THR A 93 -6.58 -10.46 10.09
N ASP A 94 -6.12 -9.63 11.03
CA ASP A 94 -5.47 -8.35 10.72
C ASP A 94 -4.04 -8.52 10.17
N HIS A 95 -3.56 -9.76 9.99
CA HIS A 95 -2.20 -10.06 9.57
C HIS A 95 -2.17 -11.19 8.55
N ILE A 96 -1.85 -10.86 7.30
CA ILE A 96 -1.84 -11.79 6.16
C ILE A 96 -0.43 -11.88 5.56
N GLU A 97 0.08 -13.09 5.36
CA GLU A 97 1.30 -13.40 4.62
C GLU A 97 0.97 -13.93 3.21
N LEU A 98 1.20 -13.12 2.16
CA LEU A 98 0.69 -13.43 0.81
C LEU A 98 1.35 -14.61 0.10
N TYR A 99 2.45 -15.15 0.63
CA TYR A 99 3.05 -16.40 0.13
C TYR A 99 2.39 -17.65 0.72
N GLU A 100 1.81 -17.54 1.91
CA GLU A 100 1.31 -18.67 2.68
C GLU A 100 -0.22 -18.70 2.67
N ASP A 101 -0.87 -17.55 2.87
CA ASP A 101 -2.32 -17.47 3.12
C ASP A 101 -3.17 -17.40 1.83
N ILE A 102 -2.52 -17.32 0.66
CA ILE A 102 -3.19 -17.32 -0.64
C ILE A 102 -2.28 -17.91 -1.72
N SER A 103 -2.84 -18.79 -2.56
CA SER A 103 -2.13 -19.32 -3.72
C SER A 103 -1.85 -18.24 -4.78
N GLU A 104 -0.73 -18.35 -5.48
CA GLU A 104 -0.38 -17.42 -6.57
C GLU A 104 -1.47 -17.34 -7.65
N GLU A 105 -2.11 -18.47 -7.98
CA GLU A 105 -3.20 -18.51 -8.97
C GLU A 105 -4.40 -17.66 -8.52
N ASN A 106 -4.81 -17.81 -7.27
CA ASN A 106 -5.94 -17.05 -6.73
C ASN A 106 -5.59 -15.58 -6.52
N ARG A 107 -4.38 -15.28 -6.05
CA ARG A 107 -3.89 -13.90 -5.92
C ARG A 107 -3.90 -13.18 -7.27
N ASN A 108 -3.49 -13.84 -8.35
CA ASN A 108 -3.58 -13.30 -9.71
C ASN A 108 -5.01 -13.06 -10.18
N LYS A 109 -6.00 -13.85 -9.73
CA LYS A 109 -7.42 -13.59 -10.01
C LYS A 109 -7.90 -12.33 -9.28
N LEU A 110 -7.49 -12.15 -8.02
CA LEU A 110 -7.79 -10.93 -7.26
C LEU A 110 -7.19 -9.69 -7.90
N TYR A 111 -5.94 -9.72 -8.37
CA TYR A 111 -5.34 -8.60 -9.08
C TYR A 111 -6.13 -8.21 -10.32
N LYS A 112 -6.50 -9.19 -11.15
CA LYS A 112 -7.32 -8.92 -12.35
C LYS A 112 -8.64 -8.26 -11.98
N LYS A 113 -9.33 -8.76 -10.95
CA LYS A 113 -10.56 -8.15 -10.48
C LYS A 113 -10.34 -6.74 -9.95
N CYS A 114 -9.25 -6.52 -9.22
CA CYS A 114 -8.91 -5.20 -8.67
C CYS A 114 -8.64 -4.16 -9.76
N ARG A 115 -8.07 -4.56 -10.91
CA ARG A 115 -7.83 -3.70 -12.09
C ARG A 115 -9.12 -3.28 -12.79
N GLU A 116 -10.19 -4.08 -12.68
CA GLU A 116 -11.49 -3.81 -13.30
C GLU A 116 -12.34 -2.79 -12.52
N LEU A 117 -11.94 -2.41 -11.31
CA LEU A 117 -12.69 -1.48 -10.48
C LEU A 117 -12.71 -0.07 -11.11
N GLU A 118 -13.88 0.56 -11.19
CA GLU A 118 -13.99 1.98 -11.54
C GLU A 118 -13.62 2.82 -10.30
N GLN A 119 -12.48 3.48 -10.35
CA GLN A 119 -11.89 4.05 -9.14
C GLN A 119 -12.07 5.56 -9.06
N ASN A 120 -12.99 5.99 -8.18
CA ASN A 120 -13.21 7.40 -7.84
C ASN A 120 -12.28 7.90 -6.72
N TYR A 121 -11.04 7.41 -6.66
CA TYR A 121 -10.07 7.81 -5.65
C TYR A 121 -8.71 8.11 -6.25
N LYS A 122 -7.93 8.85 -5.47
CA LYS A 122 -6.57 9.22 -5.74
C LYS A 122 -5.62 8.48 -4.82
N ILE A 123 -4.48 8.08 -5.37
CA ILE A 123 -3.35 7.64 -4.57
C ILE A 123 -2.11 8.50 -4.81
N VAL A 124 -1.34 8.71 -3.74
CA VAL A 124 -0.02 9.33 -3.82
C VAL A 124 1.00 8.36 -3.25
N ILE A 125 1.86 7.81 -4.11
CA ILE A 125 2.91 6.87 -3.77
C ILE A 125 4.21 7.65 -3.56
N THR A 126 4.85 7.48 -2.41
CA THR A 126 6.15 8.09 -2.11
C THR A 126 7.17 7.01 -1.77
N SER A 127 8.27 6.93 -2.52
CA SER A 127 9.44 6.09 -2.19
C SER A 127 10.53 6.97 -1.58
N PHE A 128 10.97 6.67 -0.35
CA PHE A 128 11.91 7.52 0.39
C PHE A 128 13.38 7.38 -0.03
N ASP A 129 13.70 6.31 -0.77
CA ASP A 129 15.01 6.02 -1.34
C ASP A 129 15.08 6.23 -2.86
N GLY A 130 13.95 6.58 -3.50
CA GLY A 130 13.87 7.07 -4.88
C GLY A 130 13.30 6.08 -5.89
N ASP A 131 13.78 4.84 -5.94
CA ASP A 131 13.38 3.87 -6.98
C ASP A 131 12.91 2.53 -6.40
N ARG A 132 12.21 2.57 -5.25
CA ARG A 132 11.84 1.33 -4.53
C ARG A 132 11.01 0.36 -5.38
N PHE A 133 10.09 0.91 -6.18
CA PHE A 133 9.12 0.12 -6.94
C PHE A 133 9.60 -0.21 -8.35
N GLY A 134 10.64 0.45 -8.88
CA GLY A 134 11.25 0.15 -10.18
C GLY A 134 10.23 -0.11 -11.28
N ASN A 135 10.33 -1.30 -11.91
CA ASN A 135 9.43 -1.73 -12.98
C ASN A 135 8.00 -2.04 -12.53
N GLN A 136 7.73 -2.23 -11.22
CA GLN A 136 6.38 -2.51 -10.74
C GLN A 136 5.45 -1.30 -10.95
N LEU A 137 5.98 -0.08 -11.08
CA LEU A 137 5.18 1.11 -11.39
C LEU A 137 4.40 0.98 -12.70
N LYS A 138 4.84 0.14 -13.64
CA LYS A 138 4.12 -0.10 -14.91
C LYS A 138 2.73 -0.69 -14.68
N VAL A 139 2.54 -1.43 -13.60
CA VAL A 139 1.24 -2.03 -13.28
C VAL A 139 0.16 -0.96 -13.11
N LEU A 140 0.52 0.26 -12.71
CA LEU A 140 -0.40 1.38 -12.53
C LEU A 140 -1.09 1.79 -13.84
N GLU A 141 -0.49 1.50 -15.00
CA GLU A 141 -1.10 1.75 -16.32
C GLU A 141 -2.32 0.85 -16.57
N GLU A 142 -2.46 -0.24 -15.81
CA GLU A 142 -3.56 -1.19 -15.90
C GLU A 142 -4.73 -0.86 -14.96
N TYR A 143 -4.58 0.17 -14.11
CA TYR A 143 -5.61 0.62 -13.16
C TYR A 143 -6.19 1.97 -13.61
N ASP A 144 -7.51 2.11 -13.56
CA ASP A 144 -8.19 3.38 -13.84
C ASP A 144 -8.17 4.31 -12.61
N ILE A 145 -7.00 4.85 -12.26
CA ILE A 145 -6.76 5.65 -11.04
C ILE A 145 -6.13 7.01 -11.28
N ASP A 146 -6.50 8.00 -10.46
CA ASP A 146 -5.70 9.22 -10.29
C ASP A 146 -4.49 8.88 -9.40
N VAL A 147 -3.30 8.86 -9.98
CA VAL A 147 -2.07 8.49 -9.28
C VAL A 147 -0.98 9.55 -9.40
N SER A 148 -0.25 9.77 -8.31
CA SER A 148 0.97 10.56 -8.30
C SER A 148 2.11 9.77 -7.67
N VAL A 149 3.24 9.64 -8.37
CA VAL A 149 4.43 8.96 -7.87
C VAL A 149 5.48 10.02 -7.52
N CYS A 150 5.89 10.03 -6.26
CA CYS A 150 6.78 11.01 -5.66
C CYS A 150 8.11 10.37 -5.26
N THR A 151 9.21 11.03 -5.60
CA THR A 151 10.55 10.65 -5.21
C THR A 151 11.29 11.85 -4.61
N PRO A 152 12.16 11.66 -3.60
CA PRO A 152 12.94 12.73 -3.01
C PRO A 152 13.81 13.40 -4.07
N LYS A 153 13.64 14.71 -4.24
CA LYS A 153 14.53 15.51 -5.09
C LYS A 153 15.86 15.84 -4.39
N TYR A 154 15.86 15.80 -3.06
CA TYR A 154 17.00 16.10 -2.23
C TYR A 154 16.99 15.22 -0.99
N THR A 155 18.11 14.55 -0.75
CA THR A 155 18.28 13.72 0.43
C THR A 155 19.61 14.08 1.09
N ARG A 156 19.59 14.17 2.40
CA ARG A 156 20.78 14.38 3.24
C ARG A 156 20.66 13.44 4.43
N HIS A 157 21.63 12.56 4.60
CA HIS A 157 21.58 11.47 5.58
C HIS A 157 22.47 11.76 6.77
N TYR A 158 21.99 11.46 7.98
CA TYR A 158 22.86 11.39 9.15
C TYR A 158 23.55 10.03 9.21
N SER A 159 24.88 10.01 9.29
CA SER A 159 25.65 8.80 9.53
C SER A 159 25.93 8.66 11.02
N GLN A 160 25.22 7.75 11.71
CA GLN A 160 25.49 7.44 13.12
C GLN A 160 26.93 6.94 13.34
N TRP A 161 27.49 6.22 12.36
CA TRP A 161 28.86 5.71 12.41
C TRP A 161 29.94 6.79 12.36
N GLN A 162 29.63 7.96 11.81
CA GLN A 162 30.58 9.05 11.61
C GLN A 162 30.18 10.34 12.32
N ASP A 163 29.08 10.27 13.08
CA ASP A 163 28.49 11.38 13.84
C ASP A 163 28.35 12.67 13.01
N LYS A 164 27.98 12.53 11.74
CA LYS A 164 27.87 13.67 10.81
C LYS A 164 26.83 13.48 9.73
N VAL A 165 26.38 14.60 9.20
CA VAL A 165 25.45 14.67 8.09
C VAL A 165 26.19 14.63 6.74
N ARG A 166 25.68 13.85 5.78
CA ARG A 166 26.20 13.68 4.41
C ARG A 166 25.12 14.01 3.38
#